data_AF-A0A101GW50-F1
#
_entry.id   AF-A0A101GW50-F1
#
_cell.length_a   1.000
_cell.length_b   1.000
_cell.length_c   1.000
_cell.angle_alpha   90.00
_cell.angle_beta   90.00
_cell.angle_gamma   90.00
#
_symmetry.space_group_name_H-M   'P 1'
#
loop_
_entity.id
_entity.type
_entity.pdbx_description
1 polymer ?
#
loop_
_entity_poly.entity_id
_entity_poly.type
_entity_poly.pdbx_seq_one_letter_code
_entity_poly.pdbx_strand_id
1 'polypeptide(L)'
;MDNPEKMFELADRLKALRDEKKEIEQSLKDINAELEEVDAVLAQLMTDTETQNFTRSGTMFCLTNTTRASAMADRKEDLFEALRAEGYGGLIYETVNANSLSAFVREQISENDDVLPDWLNGLVNVFEKTTVGVRKATRK
;
A
#
# COMPACT_ATOMS: atom_id res chain seq x y z
N MET A 1 21.32 12.37 -32.84
CA MET A 1 22.02 11.10 -32.60
C MET A 1 21.14 10.26 -31.69
N ASP A 2 20.22 9.51 -32.30
CA ASP A 2 19.45 8.47 -31.64
C ASP A 2 20.44 7.51 -31.01
N ASN A 3 20.40 7.36 -29.67
CA ASN A 3 21.36 6.51 -29.00
C ASN A 3 20.68 5.22 -28.52
N PRO A 4 20.64 4.16 -29.35
CA PRO A 4 20.20 2.84 -28.89
C PRO A 4 20.96 2.37 -27.65
N GLU A 5 22.20 2.83 -27.43
CA GLU A 5 22.94 2.58 -26.19
C GLU A 5 22.26 3.19 -24.96
N LYS A 6 21.74 4.43 -25.07
CA LYS A 6 21.00 5.08 -23.98
C LYS A 6 19.69 4.34 -23.67
N MET A 7 19.05 3.76 -24.69
CA MET A 7 17.86 2.92 -24.49
C MET A 7 18.21 1.64 -23.72
N PHE A 8 19.32 0.98 -24.06
CA PHE A 8 19.79 -0.20 -23.32
C PHE A 8 20.21 0.13 -21.90
N GLU A 9 20.95 1.23 -21.68
CA GLU A 9 21.33 1.71 -20.34
C GLU A 9 20.09 1.97 -19.47
N LEU A 10 19.08 2.64 -20.01
CA LEU A 10 17.82 2.89 -19.30
C LEU A 10 17.03 1.61 -19.04
N ALA A 11 17.05 0.64 -19.97
CA ALA A 11 16.40 -0.65 -19.78
C ALA A 11 17.06 -1.45 -18.65
N ASP A 12 18.39 -1.50 -18.61
CA ASP A 12 19.17 -2.16 -17.57
C ASP A 12 18.94 -1.48 -16.22
N ARG A 13 18.97 -0.14 -16.18
CA ARG A 13 18.66 0.63 -14.97
C ARG A 13 17.24 0.40 -14.48
N LEU A 14 16.24 0.40 -15.38
CA LEU A 14 14.85 0.13 -15.00
C LEU A 14 14.68 -1.26 -14.40
N LYS A 15 15.37 -2.27 -14.96
CA LYS A 15 15.37 -3.62 -14.42
C LYS A 15 16.03 -3.66 -13.03
N ALA A 16 17.23 -3.11 -12.90
CA ALA A 16 17.97 -3.07 -11.64
C ALA A 16 17.14 -2.41 -10.52
N LEU A 17 16.50 -1.28 -10.80
CA LEU A 17 15.63 -0.59 -9.83
C LEU A 17 14.41 -1.41 -9.42
N ARG A 18 13.82 -2.19 -10.33
CA ARG A 18 12.69 -3.08 -9.99
C ARG A 18 13.12 -4.25 -9.11
N ASP A 19 14.28 -4.82 -9.41
CA ASP A 19 14.85 -5.92 -8.64
C ASP A 19 15.24 -5.40 -7.23
N GLU A 20 15.94 -4.26 -7.13
CA GLU A 20 16.28 -3.61 -5.86
C GLU A 20 15.05 -3.26 -5.04
N LYS A 21 14.01 -2.66 -5.66
CA LYS A 21 12.74 -2.37 -4.98
C LYS A 21 12.16 -3.63 -4.34
N LYS A 22 12.15 -4.75 -5.07
CA LYS A 22 11.59 -6.01 -4.59
C LYS A 22 12.38 -6.55 -3.39
N GLU A 23 13.70 -6.48 -3.43
CA GLU A 23 14.55 -6.92 -2.30
C GLU A 23 14.35 -6.04 -1.07
N ILE A 24 14.27 -4.72 -1.25
CA ILE A 24 13.96 -3.79 -0.15
C ILE A 24 12.56 -4.04 0.43
N GLU A 25 11.55 -4.26 -0.42
CA GLU A 25 10.19 -4.61 0.03
C GLU A 25 10.17 -5.92 0.83
N GLN A 26 11.03 -6.89 0.50
CA GLN A 26 11.16 -8.13 1.26
C GLN A 26 11.87 -7.89 2.59
N SER A 27 13.03 -7.21 2.58
CA SER A 27 13.76 -6.87 3.79
C SER A 27 12.92 -6.05 4.78
N LEU A 28 12.10 -5.13 4.27
CA LEU A 28 11.17 -4.35 5.11
C LEU A 28 10.15 -5.25 5.82
N LYS A 29 9.62 -6.28 5.15
CA LYS A 29 8.71 -7.24 5.78
C LYS A 29 9.41 -8.04 6.87
N ASP A 30 10.63 -8.48 6.60
CA ASP A 30 11.41 -9.28 7.54
C ASP A 30 11.76 -8.46 8.80
N ILE A 31 12.20 -7.20 8.63
CA ILE A 31 12.47 -6.27 9.74
C ILE A 31 11.19 -5.99 10.55
N ASN A 32 10.06 -5.78 9.89
CA ASN A 32 8.80 -5.54 10.61
C ASN A 32 8.39 -6.77 11.44
N ALA A 33 8.56 -7.99 10.92
CA ALA A 33 8.30 -9.20 11.67
C ALA A 33 9.23 -9.36 12.89
N GLU A 34 10.52 -9.08 12.72
CA GLU A 34 11.50 -9.10 13.81
C GLU A 34 11.18 -8.03 14.87
N LEU A 35 10.76 -6.82 14.46
CA LEU A 35 10.33 -5.77 15.38
C LEU A 35 9.11 -6.21 16.20
N GLU A 36 8.10 -6.80 15.57
CA GLU A 36 6.91 -7.32 16.27
C GLU A 36 7.26 -8.43 17.27
N GLU A 37 8.16 -9.35 16.88
CA GLU A 37 8.63 -10.43 17.77
C GLU A 37 9.40 -9.88 18.97
N VAL A 38 10.39 -9.02 18.73
CA VAL A 38 11.23 -8.45 19.79
C VAL A 38 10.41 -7.57 20.73
N ASP A 39 9.47 -6.77 20.20
CA ASP A 39 8.56 -5.95 21.01
C ASP A 39 7.69 -6.82 21.94
N ALA A 40 7.11 -7.90 21.41
CA ALA A 40 6.31 -8.82 22.20
C ALA A 40 7.13 -9.51 23.30
N VAL A 41 8.33 -10.00 22.99
CA VAL A 41 9.22 -10.64 23.96
C VAL A 41 9.66 -9.65 25.03
N LEU A 42 10.01 -8.42 24.65
CA LEU A 42 10.43 -7.38 25.59
C LEU A 42 9.28 -6.97 26.50
N ALA A 43 8.07 -6.77 25.95
CA ALA A 43 6.87 -6.44 26.72
C ALA A 43 6.51 -7.56 27.71
N GLN A 44 6.63 -8.83 27.30
CA GLN A 44 6.42 -9.96 28.19
C GLN A 44 7.44 -9.97 29.33
N LEU A 45 8.73 -9.77 29.04
CA LEU A 45 9.77 -9.74 30.07
C LEU A 45 9.58 -8.57 31.05
N MET A 46 9.22 -7.40 30.54
CA MET A 46 8.88 -6.24 31.37
C MET A 46 7.67 -6.53 32.26
N THR A 47 6.68 -7.27 31.76
CA THR A 47 5.52 -7.70 32.55
C THR A 47 5.91 -8.71 33.63
N ASP A 48 6.69 -9.74 33.29
CA ASP A 48 7.13 -10.80 34.21
C ASP A 48 8.03 -10.28 35.33
N THR A 49 8.76 -9.19 35.05
CA THR A 49 9.66 -8.53 36.01
C THR A 49 9.04 -7.32 36.69
N GLU A 50 7.75 -7.05 36.45
CA GLU A 50 7.03 -5.88 36.98
C GLU A 50 7.73 -4.53 36.64
N THR A 51 8.47 -4.49 35.53
CA THR A 51 9.22 -3.32 35.07
C THR A 51 8.33 -2.44 34.19
N GLN A 52 7.79 -1.35 34.75
CA GLN A 52 6.95 -0.43 33.97
C GLN A 52 7.74 0.35 32.89
N ASN A 53 8.98 0.73 33.18
CA ASN A 53 9.86 1.41 32.24
C ASN A 53 11.34 1.26 32.62
N PHE A 54 12.23 1.43 31.64
CA PHE A 54 13.67 1.51 31.86
C PHE A 54 14.33 2.40 30.80
N THR A 55 15.53 2.92 31.10
CA THR A 55 16.33 3.71 30.15
C THR A 55 17.62 2.97 29.83
N ARG A 56 17.92 2.80 28.54
CA ARG A 56 19.17 2.20 28.05
C ARG A 56 19.69 2.99 26.85
N SER A 57 20.96 3.35 26.88
CA SER A 57 21.63 4.08 25.78
C SER A 57 20.94 5.38 25.35
N GLY A 58 20.32 6.10 26.29
CA GLY A 58 19.60 7.34 26.01
C GLY A 58 18.16 7.16 25.52
N THR A 59 17.67 5.92 25.39
CA THR A 59 16.29 5.61 25.00
C THR A 59 15.52 5.07 26.19
N MET A 60 14.32 5.62 26.44
CA MET A 60 13.39 5.11 27.44
C MET A 60 12.41 4.13 26.78
N PHE A 61 12.23 2.98 27.41
CA PHE A 61 11.29 1.93 27.04
C PHE A 61 10.21 1.86 28.11
N CYS A 62 8.94 1.88 27.74
CA CYS A 62 7.82 1.84 28.68
C CYS A 62 6.74 0.86 28.22
N LEU A 63 6.18 0.10 29.17
CA LEU A 63 4.97 -0.67 28.92
C LEU A 63 3.79 0.29 28.70
N THR A 64 3.08 0.10 27.59
CA THR A 64 1.86 0.82 27.30
C THR A 64 0.75 -0.15 26.92
N ASN A 65 -0.41 0.02 27.54
CA ASN A 65 -1.60 -0.75 27.19
C ASN A 65 -2.44 0.08 26.23
N THR A 66 -2.48 -0.33 24.97
CA THR A 66 -3.34 0.30 23.95
C THR A 66 -4.37 -0.71 23.50
N THR A 67 -5.66 -0.35 23.57
CA THR A 67 -6.71 -1.17 22.97
C THR A 67 -6.55 -1.17 21.46
N ARG A 68 -6.29 -2.35 20.89
CA ARG A 68 -6.30 -2.58 19.44
C ARG A 68 -7.54 -3.38 19.10
N ALA A 69 -8.27 -2.93 18.09
CA ALA A 69 -9.40 -3.65 17.51
C ALA A 69 -9.13 -3.85 16.02
N SER A 70 -9.39 -5.06 15.54
CA SER A 70 -9.35 -5.40 14.13
C SER A 70 -10.68 -6.03 13.74
N ALA A 71 -11.06 -5.86 12.46
CA ALA A 71 -12.24 -6.53 11.93
C ALA A 71 -12.02 -8.05 11.95
N MET A 72 -13.02 -8.81 12.38
CA MET A 72 -13.03 -10.26 12.21
C MET A 72 -13.09 -10.58 10.71
N ALA A 73 -12.26 -11.53 10.26
CA ALA A 73 -12.05 -11.83 8.84
C ALA A 73 -13.36 -12.05 8.06
N ASP A 74 -14.31 -12.76 8.67
CA ASP A 74 -15.58 -13.16 8.02
C ASP A 74 -16.77 -12.25 8.37
N ARG A 75 -16.57 -11.18 9.15
CA ARG A 75 -17.65 -10.29 9.62
C ARG A 75 -17.45 -8.83 9.23
N LYS A 76 -16.68 -8.60 8.17
CA LYS A 76 -16.38 -7.24 7.71
C LYS A 76 -17.64 -6.50 7.24
N GLU A 77 -18.53 -7.18 6.55
CA GLU A 77 -19.80 -6.60 6.08
C GLU A 77 -20.71 -6.25 7.27
N ASP A 78 -20.93 -7.19 8.20
CA ASP A 78 -21.66 -6.95 9.45
C ASP A 78 -21.10 -5.75 10.24
N LEU A 79 -19.76 -5.64 10.33
CA LEU A 79 -19.09 -4.51 10.98
C LEU A 79 -19.39 -3.18 10.26
N PHE A 80 -19.34 -3.17 8.93
CA PHE A 80 -19.61 -1.97 8.14
C PHE A 80 -21.07 -1.53 8.26
N GLU A 81 -22.01 -2.48 8.23
CA GLU A 81 -23.42 -2.20 8.46
C GLU A 81 -23.67 -1.63 9.86
N ALA A 82 -23.10 -2.25 10.90
CA ALA A 82 -23.21 -1.77 12.27
C ALA A 82 -22.63 -0.35 12.42
N LEU A 83 -21.43 -0.09 11.87
CA LEU A 83 -20.82 1.24 11.90
C LEU A 83 -21.67 2.29 11.18
N ARG A 84 -22.28 1.96 10.03
CA ARG A 84 -23.20 2.88 9.33
C ARG A 84 -24.48 3.13 10.13
N ALA A 85 -25.07 2.08 10.70
CA ALA A 85 -26.30 2.18 11.50
C ALA A 85 -26.10 3.07 12.74
N GLU A 86 -24.92 3.00 13.36
CA GLU A 86 -24.55 3.82 14.53
C GLU A 86 -24.02 5.22 14.14
N GLY A 87 -24.06 5.60 12.86
CA GLY A 87 -23.64 6.93 12.39
C GLY A 87 -22.13 7.11 12.25
N TYR A 88 -21.34 6.05 12.43
CA TYR A 88 -19.88 6.03 12.26
C TYR A 88 -19.45 5.60 10.85
N GLY A 89 -20.30 5.79 9.84
CA GLY A 89 -19.98 5.47 8.45
C GLY A 89 -18.70 6.14 7.93
N GLY A 90 -18.31 7.29 8.49
CA GLY A 90 -17.04 7.96 8.16
C GLY A 90 -15.78 7.21 8.58
N LEU A 91 -15.88 6.19 9.44
CA LEU A 91 -14.77 5.27 9.73
C LEU A 91 -14.52 4.27 8.60
N ILE A 92 -15.49 4.10 7.70
CA ILE A 92 -15.41 3.18 6.56
C ILE A 92 -14.76 3.93 5.40
N TYR A 93 -13.63 3.42 4.94
CA TYR A 93 -12.95 3.94 3.76
C TYR A 93 -13.40 3.15 2.52
N GLU A 94 -14.35 3.69 1.78
CA GLU A 94 -14.75 3.16 0.47
C GLU A 94 -13.74 3.63 -0.57
N THR A 95 -13.09 2.68 -1.23
CA THR A 95 -12.09 2.98 -2.25
C THR A 95 -12.58 2.46 -3.58
N VAL A 96 -12.48 3.30 -4.60
CA VAL A 96 -12.64 2.87 -5.99
C VAL A 96 -11.28 2.37 -6.48
N ASN A 97 -11.24 1.19 -7.07
CA ASN A 97 -10.00 0.67 -7.64
C ASN A 97 -9.56 1.57 -8.80
N ALA A 98 -8.36 2.15 -8.69
CA ALA A 98 -7.86 3.10 -9.68
C ALA A 98 -7.75 2.50 -11.10
N ASN A 99 -7.38 1.22 -11.22
CA ASN A 99 -7.26 0.57 -12.53
C ASN A 99 -8.64 0.34 -13.16
N SER A 100 -9.61 -0.13 -12.36
CA SER A 100 -11.00 -0.29 -12.82
C SER A 100 -11.61 1.06 -13.19
N LEU A 101 -11.36 2.10 -12.40
CA LEU A 101 -11.80 3.46 -12.70
C LEU A 101 -11.17 3.99 -13.99
N SER A 102 -9.86 3.82 -14.20
CA SER A 102 -9.21 4.23 -15.45
C SER A 102 -9.77 3.50 -16.67
N ALA A 103 -10.03 2.19 -16.56
CA ALA A 103 -10.64 1.41 -17.64
C ALA A 103 -12.05 1.93 -17.97
N PHE A 104 -12.88 2.10 -16.94
CA PHE A 104 -14.23 2.63 -17.06
C PHE A 104 -14.26 4.05 -17.65
N VAL A 105 -13.45 4.99 -17.13
CA VAL A 105 -13.40 6.37 -17.62
C VAL A 105 -12.99 6.44 -19.10
N ARG A 106 -12.07 5.57 -19.54
CA ARG A 106 -11.68 5.46 -20.95
C ARG A 106 -12.83 4.96 -21.84
N GLU A 107 -13.61 3.99 -21.37
CA GLU A 107 -14.82 3.53 -22.06
C GLU A 107 -15.84 4.66 -22.17
N GLN A 108 -16.07 5.40 -21.08
CA GLN A 108 -16.99 6.55 -21.06
C GLN A 108 -16.56 7.68 -22.00
N ILE A 109 -15.26 7.95 -22.14
CA ILE A 109 -14.74 8.90 -23.12
C ILE A 109 -15.01 8.40 -24.55
N SER A 110 -14.71 7.13 -24.83
CA SER A 110 -14.89 6.54 -26.17
C SER A 110 -16.36 6.50 -26.60
N GLU A 111 -17.29 6.31 -25.66
CA GLU A 111 -18.74 6.32 -25.92
C GLU A 111 -19.32 7.74 -26.04
N ASN A 112 -18.58 8.76 -25.60
CA ASN A 112 -18.97 10.15 -25.56
C ASN A 112 -18.10 11.00 -26.51
N ASP A 113 -17.95 10.55 -27.77
CA ASP A 113 -17.24 11.24 -28.85
C ASP A 113 -15.79 11.65 -28.50
N ASP A 114 -15.08 10.80 -27.77
CA ASP A 114 -13.72 11.04 -27.27
C ASP A 114 -13.59 12.25 -26.33
N VAL A 115 -14.69 12.63 -25.65
CA VAL A 115 -14.75 13.72 -24.66
C VAL A 115 -15.15 13.17 -23.28
N LEU A 116 -14.52 13.67 -22.21
CA LEU A 116 -14.90 13.31 -20.84
C LEU A 116 -16.35 13.80 -20.54
N PRO A 117 -17.26 12.92 -20.10
CA PRO A 117 -18.62 13.33 -19.74
C PRO A 117 -18.66 14.35 -18.60
N ASP A 118 -19.58 15.30 -18.67
CA ASP A 118 -19.70 16.41 -17.70
C ASP A 118 -19.85 15.95 -16.24
N TRP A 119 -20.52 14.82 -15.99
CA TRP A 119 -20.73 14.30 -14.64
C TRP A 119 -19.43 13.80 -13.98
N LEU A 120 -18.40 13.49 -14.77
CA LEU A 120 -17.06 13.14 -14.29
C LEU A 120 -16.12 14.35 -14.22
N ASN A 121 -16.51 15.48 -14.82
CA ASN A 121 -15.68 16.67 -14.86
C ASN A 121 -15.41 17.20 -13.44
N GLY A 122 -14.14 17.44 -13.11
CA GLY A 122 -13.70 17.86 -11.78
C GLY A 122 -13.70 16.76 -10.71
N LEU A 123 -14.23 15.57 -11.00
CA LEU A 123 -14.19 14.41 -10.10
C LEU A 123 -13.02 13.47 -10.39
N VAL A 124 -12.53 13.46 -11.64
CA VAL A 124 -11.39 12.65 -12.08
C VAL A 124 -10.33 13.51 -12.75
N ASN A 125 -9.08 13.07 -12.65
CA ASN A 125 -7.96 13.64 -13.40
C ASN A 125 -7.56 12.65 -14.52
N VAL A 126 -7.77 13.05 -15.78
CA VAL A 126 -7.46 12.22 -16.95
C VAL A 126 -6.18 12.71 -17.60
N PHE A 127 -5.20 11.82 -17.72
CA PHE A 127 -3.95 12.09 -18.42
C PHE A 127 -3.41 10.81 -19.08
N GLU A 128 -2.71 10.96 -20.20
CA GLU A 128 -2.01 9.85 -20.84
C GLU A 128 -0.62 9.67 -20.23
N LYS A 129 -0.25 8.41 -19.95
CA LYS A 129 1.07 8.04 -19.44
C LYS A 129 1.68 6.93 -20.28
N THR A 130 2.68 7.26 -21.09
CA THR A 130 3.48 6.26 -21.79
C THR A 130 4.44 5.59 -20.80
N THR A 131 4.43 4.27 -20.74
CA THR A 131 5.32 3.50 -19.84
C THR A 131 5.95 2.31 -20.56
N VAL A 132 7.08 1.83 -20.03
CA VAL A 132 7.77 0.65 -20.55
C VAL A 132 7.33 -0.60 -19.78
N GLY A 133 6.71 -1.55 -20.49
CA GLY A 133 6.34 -2.86 -19.96
C GLY A 133 7.51 -3.84 -19.95
N VAL A 134 7.87 -4.38 -18.78
CA VAL A 134 8.92 -5.40 -18.64
C VAL A 134 8.25 -6.77 -18.53
N ARG A 135 8.59 -7.68 -19.45
CA ARG A 135 8.14 -9.09 -19.44
C ARG A 135 9.33 -10.02 -19.68
N LYS A 136 9.29 -11.22 -19.09
CA LYS A 136 10.28 -12.27 -19.39
C LYS A 136 10.09 -12.71 -20.85
N ALA A 137 11.17 -12.80 -21.61
CA ALA A 137 11.13 -13.37 -22.94
C ALA A 137 11.06 -14.91 -22.86
N THR A 138 10.06 -15.50 -23.48
CA THR A 138 10.03 -16.96 -23.72
C THR A 138 10.92 -17.23 -24.93
N ARG A 139 12.01 -18.01 -24.77
CA ARG A 139 12.81 -18.45 -25.92
C ARG A 139 11.97 -19.42 -26.76
N LYS A 140 11.95 -19.22 -28.08
CA LYS A 140 11.57 -20.23 -29.06
C LYS A 140 12.83 -20.93 -29.54
#